data_AF-A0A952EBH7-F1
#
_entry.id   AF-A0A952EBH7-F1
#
_cell.length_a   1.000
_cell.length_b   1.000
_cell.length_c   1.000
_cell.angle_alpha   90.00
_cell.angle_beta   90.00
_cell.angle_gamma   90.00
#
_symmetry.space_group_name_H-M   'P 1'
#
loop_
_entity.id
_entity.type
_entity.pdbx_description
1 polymer ?
#
loop_
_entity_poly.entity_id
_entity_poly.type
_entity_poly.pdbx_seq_one_letter_code
_entity_poly.pdbx_strand_id
1 'polypeptide(L)'
;MNSKKRVHAALSREPVDRVPVYMWFHPDTAHHISDLLEIPVNYLGDAMGNDVRQTWINNNYAMEGITHEHNGEGHIDFWGIKWVKEGAFNQPVGFPLTGAGKEELLSYKFPNNKIDFLLNLMGPVLEQQESYFIGCDVSPCVFEMYWRLRGLENALTDMVANTELTRTMFKRCAHFALTLARKACSAFPLDWLWTGDDIAGQTSLIISPESWRELIKPLLAEIFAVGKSHGLWVA
;
A
#
# COMPACT_ATOMS: atom_id res chain seq x y z
N MET A 1 -2.70 12.07 27.25
CA MET A 1 -1.65 12.16 26.21
C MET A 1 -2.33 12.33 24.85
N ASN A 2 -1.73 13.01 23.85
CA ASN A 2 -2.33 13.02 22.50
C ASN A 2 -1.97 11.74 21.74
N SER A 3 -2.64 11.47 20.63
CA SER A 3 -2.46 10.24 19.84
C SER A 3 -1.02 10.06 19.37
N LYS A 4 -0.40 11.11 18.86
CA LYS A 4 1.01 11.10 18.43
C LYS A 4 1.97 10.66 19.53
N LYS A 5 1.91 11.33 20.70
CA LYS A 5 2.75 11.00 21.86
C LYS A 5 2.49 9.58 22.36
N ARG A 6 1.24 9.12 22.31
CA ARG A 6 0.84 7.76 22.73
C ARG A 6 1.51 6.70 21.88
N VAL A 7 1.47 6.84 20.57
CA VAL A 7 2.08 5.85 19.67
C VAL A 7 3.61 5.85 19.81
N HIS A 8 4.25 7.02 19.86
CA HIS A 8 5.72 7.10 20.07
C HIS A 8 6.16 6.48 21.40
N ALA A 9 5.45 6.76 22.50
CA ALA A 9 5.73 6.18 23.81
C ALA A 9 5.56 4.64 23.78
N ALA A 10 4.47 4.14 23.18
CA ALA A 10 4.23 2.70 23.08
C ALA A 10 5.32 1.97 22.27
N LEU A 11 5.69 2.51 21.10
CA LEU A 11 6.76 1.94 20.26
C LEU A 11 8.13 1.98 20.95
N SER A 12 8.35 2.99 21.80
CA SER A 12 9.54 3.12 22.65
C SER A 12 9.46 2.31 23.95
N ARG A 13 8.37 1.55 24.15
CA ARG A 13 8.10 0.72 25.35
C ARG A 13 8.03 1.54 26.65
N GLU A 14 7.55 2.76 26.56
CA GLU A 14 7.29 3.65 27.69
C GLU A 14 5.84 3.53 28.18
N PRO A 15 5.54 3.93 29.43
CA PRO A 15 4.17 3.93 29.94
C PRO A 15 3.23 4.83 29.10
N VAL A 16 2.04 4.32 28.82
CA VAL A 16 0.99 5.01 28.07
C VAL A 16 -0.33 5.08 28.85
N ASP A 17 -1.18 6.05 28.52
CA ASP A 17 -2.50 6.21 29.16
C ASP A 17 -3.53 5.16 28.67
N ARG A 18 -3.35 4.65 27.45
CA ARG A 18 -3.99 3.44 26.91
C ARG A 18 -3.16 2.87 25.76
N VAL A 19 -3.45 1.62 25.37
CA VAL A 19 -2.85 1.01 24.17
C VAL A 19 -3.24 1.84 22.93
N PRO A 20 -2.27 2.24 22.08
CA PRO A 20 -2.59 2.93 20.83
C PRO A 20 -3.28 1.99 19.84
N VAL A 21 -4.18 2.55 19.02
CA VAL A 21 -4.97 1.81 18.03
C VAL A 21 -4.70 2.35 16.64
N TYR A 22 -4.51 1.45 15.69
CA TYR A 22 -4.65 1.73 14.28
C TYR A 22 -5.56 0.67 13.66
N MET A 23 -6.71 1.09 13.16
CA MET A 23 -7.69 0.23 12.55
C MET A 23 -8.09 0.80 11.19
N TRP A 24 -7.90 0.02 10.15
CA TRP A 24 -8.56 0.23 8.86
C TRP A 24 -9.86 -0.58 8.84
N PHE A 25 -10.90 -0.01 8.24
CA PHE A 25 -12.23 -0.60 8.19
C PHE A 25 -12.60 -0.87 6.74
N HIS A 26 -13.10 -2.07 6.47
CA HIS A 26 -13.81 -2.33 5.22
C HIS A 26 -14.98 -1.33 5.08
N PRO A 27 -15.23 -0.75 3.89
CA PRO A 27 -16.24 0.30 3.73
C PRO A 27 -17.62 -0.07 4.26
N ASP A 28 -18.12 -1.27 3.94
CA ASP A 28 -19.44 -1.71 4.45
C ASP A 28 -19.47 -1.83 5.98
N THR A 29 -18.37 -2.26 6.60
CA THR A 29 -18.25 -2.31 8.06
C THR A 29 -18.20 -0.91 8.65
N ALA A 30 -17.50 0.02 7.98
CA ALA A 30 -17.43 1.41 8.40
C ALA A 30 -18.82 2.06 8.38
N HIS A 31 -19.58 1.88 7.29
CA HIS A 31 -20.96 2.35 7.20
C HIS A 31 -21.85 1.73 8.27
N HIS A 32 -21.82 0.40 8.42
CA HIS A 32 -22.66 -0.29 9.39
C HIS A 32 -22.43 0.18 10.82
N ILE A 33 -21.17 0.30 11.26
CA ILE A 33 -20.85 0.78 12.61
C ILE A 33 -21.21 2.26 12.77
N SER A 34 -20.99 3.07 11.74
CA SER A 34 -21.31 4.50 11.78
C SER A 34 -22.82 4.74 11.90
N ASP A 35 -23.63 3.95 11.19
CA ASP A 35 -25.10 3.98 11.29
C ASP A 35 -25.56 3.58 12.69
N LEU A 36 -24.96 2.52 13.27
CA LEU A 36 -25.26 2.09 14.65
C LEU A 36 -24.89 3.13 15.70
N LEU A 37 -23.84 3.92 15.45
CA LEU A 37 -23.37 4.98 16.35
C LEU A 37 -24.01 6.35 16.06
N GLU A 38 -24.81 6.45 14.99
CA GLU A 38 -25.40 7.71 14.51
C GLU A 38 -24.36 8.82 14.25
N ILE A 39 -23.19 8.43 13.71
CA ILE A 39 -22.11 9.37 13.35
C ILE A 39 -21.79 9.32 11.86
N PRO A 40 -21.28 10.40 11.26
CA PRO A 40 -20.75 10.32 9.90
C PRO A 40 -19.50 9.42 9.83
N VAL A 41 -19.34 8.67 8.75
CA VAL A 41 -18.27 7.65 8.58
C VAL A 41 -16.86 8.21 8.78
N ASN A 42 -16.61 9.46 8.38
CA ASN A 42 -15.31 10.09 8.55
C ASN A 42 -14.94 10.33 10.03
N TYR A 43 -15.89 10.27 10.97
CA TYR A 43 -15.63 10.32 12.41
C TYR A 43 -15.45 8.94 13.05
N LEU A 44 -15.71 7.85 12.33
CA LEU A 44 -15.64 6.50 12.89
C LEU A 44 -14.25 6.19 13.46
N GLY A 45 -13.19 6.54 12.74
CA GLY A 45 -11.82 6.32 13.21
C GLY A 45 -11.58 7.00 14.56
N ASP A 46 -12.08 8.22 14.75
CA ASP A 46 -11.98 8.94 16.02
C ASP A 46 -12.82 8.30 17.12
N ALA A 47 -14.07 7.93 16.81
CA ALA A 47 -14.95 7.24 17.76
C ALA A 47 -14.37 5.90 18.23
N MET A 48 -13.67 5.19 17.35
CA MET A 48 -12.99 3.92 17.63
C MET A 48 -11.59 4.09 18.22
N GLY A 49 -11.13 5.34 18.40
CA GLY A 49 -9.88 5.65 19.08
C GLY A 49 -8.61 5.51 18.25
N ASN A 50 -8.70 5.57 16.90
CA ASN A 50 -7.54 5.51 16.01
C ASN A 50 -6.54 6.63 16.32
N ASP A 51 -5.33 6.24 16.69
CA ASP A 51 -4.22 7.13 17.02
C ASP A 51 -3.33 7.46 15.82
N VAL A 52 -3.45 6.67 14.76
CA VAL A 52 -2.70 6.79 13.52
C VAL A 52 -3.58 7.35 12.41
N ARG A 53 -2.99 8.19 11.56
CA ARG A 53 -3.56 8.64 10.29
C ARG A 53 -2.63 8.26 9.17
N GLN A 54 -3.13 7.54 8.19
CA GLN A 54 -2.36 7.02 7.07
C GLN A 54 -3.17 7.10 5.78
N THR A 55 -2.48 7.17 4.66
CA THR A 55 -3.06 7.00 3.32
C THR A 55 -2.08 6.28 2.40
N TRP A 56 -2.59 5.76 1.28
CA TRP A 56 -1.80 5.12 0.24
C TRP A 56 -1.33 6.12 -0.80
N ILE A 57 -0.04 6.08 -1.10
CA ILE A 57 0.58 6.87 -2.17
C ILE A 57 1.14 6.01 -3.30
N ASN A 58 0.84 4.72 -3.29
CA ASN A 58 1.17 3.78 -4.34
C ASN A 58 -0.12 3.04 -4.77
N ASN A 59 -0.04 2.11 -5.71
CA ASN A 59 -1.18 1.53 -6.44
C ASN A 59 -2.39 1.11 -5.59
N ASN A 60 -2.22 0.75 -4.30
CA ASN A 60 -3.34 0.50 -3.39
C ASN A 60 -4.36 1.64 -3.29
N TYR A 61 -3.97 2.89 -3.58
CA TYR A 61 -4.92 4.00 -3.65
C TYR A 61 -6.05 3.77 -4.68
N ALA A 62 -5.84 2.96 -5.73
CA ALA A 62 -6.86 2.66 -6.73
C ALA A 62 -8.01 1.79 -6.17
N MET A 63 -7.77 1.09 -5.06
CA MET A 63 -8.76 0.22 -4.42
C MET A 63 -9.92 1.01 -3.83
N GLU A 64 -9.61 2.10 -3.12
CA GLU A 64 -10.61 2.90 -2.36
C GLU A 64 -10.50 4.41 -2.59
N GLY A 65 -9.36 4.92 -3.05
CA GLY A 65 -9.15 6.34 -3.34
C GLY A 65 -9.84 6.81 -4.62
N ILE A 66 -10.46 5.91 -5.38
CA ILE A 66 -11.33 6.22 -6.52
C ILE A 66 -12.67 5.51 -6.27
N THR A 67 -13.75 6.28 -6.16
CA THR A 67 -15.07 5.74 -5.84
C THR A 67 -15.95 5.62 -7.07
N HIS A 68 -16.75 4.56 -7.12
CA HIS A 68 -17.82 4.36 -8.10
C HIS A 68 -19.15 4.12 -7.38
N GLU A 69 -20.26 4.51 -8.00
CA GLU A 69 -21.59 4.43 -7.38
C GLU A 69 -22.19 3.02 -7.51
N HIS A 70 -21.93 2.35 -8.65
CA HIS A 70 -22.57 1.09 -8.98
C HIS A 70 -21.57 -0.04 -9.23
N ASN A 71 -21.95 -1.28 -8.88
CA ASN A 71 -21.17 -2.47 -9.22
C ASN A 71 -21.02 -2.58 -10.75
N GLY A 72 -19.83 -2.98 -11.19
CA GLY A 72 -19.49 -3.08 -12.62
C GLY A 72 -18.91 -1.79 -13.22
N GLU A 73 -19.07 -0.65 -12.55
CA GLU A 73 -18.33 0.58 -12.90
C GLU A 73 -16.85 0.43 -12.57
N GLY A 74 -16.00 1.10 -13.35
CA GLY A 74 -14.56 0.87 -13.28
C GLY A 74 -13.73 2.00 -13.84
N HIS A 75 -12.43 1.92 -13.57
CA HIS A 75 -11.44 2.86 -14.08
C HIS A 75 -10.17 2.12 -14.52
N ILE A 76 -9.30 2.82 -15.24
CA ILE A 76 -7.94 2.36 -15.52
C ILE A 76 -6.99 3.28 -14.75
N ASP A 77 -6.13 2.71 -13.92
CA ASP A 77 -5.18 3.48 -13.12
C ASP A 77 -3.95 3.92 -13.94
N PHE A 78 -3.00 4.59 -13.28
CA PHE A 78 -1.79 5.07 -13.95
C PHE A 78 -0.84 3.96 -14.43
N TRP A 79 -0.96 2.76 -13.90
CA TRP A 79 -0.18 1.60 -14.33
C TRP A 79 -0.82 0.89 -15.52
N GLY A 80 -2.06 1.24 -15.88
CA GLY A 80 -2.84 0.60 -16.93
C GLY A 80 -3.65 -0.58 -16.43
N ILE A 81 -3.79 -0.74 -15.11
CA ILE A 81 -4.60 -1.81 -14.51
C ILE A 81 -6.06 -1.38 -14.54
N LYS A 82 -6.93 -2.27 -14.98
CA LYS A 82 -8.38 -2.07 -14.96
C LYS A 82 -8.94 -2.51 -13.62
N TRP A 83 -9.63 -1.60 -12.97
CA TRP A 83 -10.31 -1.80 -11.70
C TRP A 83 -11.82 -1.72 -11.89
N VAL A 84 -12.57 -2.60 -11.24
CA VAL A 84 -14.03 -2.60 -11.27
C VAL A 84 -14.57 -2.69 -9.85
N LYS A 85 -15.57 -1.90 -9.52
CA LYS A 85 -16.27 -1.97 -8.24
C LYS A 85 -17.02 -3.31 -8.16
N GLU A 86 -16.67 -4.10 -7.16
CA GLU A 86 -17.38 -5.32 -6.78
C GLU A 86 -17.56 -5.33 -5.27
N GLY A 87 -18.79 -5.01 -4.83
CA GLY A 87 -19.10 -4.83 -3.42
C GLY A 87 -18.56 -3.50 -2.90
N ALA A 88 -17.85 -3.54 -1.78
CA ALA A 88 -17.41 -2.32 -1.08
C ALA A 88 -16.33 -1.53 -1.80
N PHE A 89 -15.38 -2.20 -2.46
CA PHE A 89 -14.20 -1.57 -3.04
C PHE A 89 -13.87 -2.11 -4.44
N ASN A 90 -12.88 -1.51 -5.09
CA ASN A 90 -12.51 -1.87 -6.45
C ASN A 90 -11.59 -3.10 -6.48
N GLN A 91 -11.89 -4.05 -7.34
CA GLN A 91 -11.08 -5.23 -7.61
C GLN A 91 -10.28 -5.03 -8.91
N PRO A 92 -9.00 -5.47 -8.96
CA PRO A 92 -8.24 -5.45 -10.21
C PRO A 92 -8.69 -6.62 -11.09
N VAL A 93 -9.27 -6.31 -12.25
CA VAL A 93 -9.88 -7.29 -13.17
C VAL A 93 -9.22 -7.36 -14.55
N GLY A 94 -8.33 -6.43 -14.87
CA GLY A 94 -7.59 -6.43 -16.13
C GLY A 94 -6.16 -5.95 -15.95
N PHE A 95 -5.20 -6.71 -16.49
CA PHE A 95 -3.79 -6.50 -16.25
C PHE A 95 -3.07 -6.15 -17.57
N PRO A 96 -2.33 -5.03 -17.63
CA PRO A 96 -1.82 -4.46 -18.88
C PRO A 96 -0.79 -5.35 -19.59
N LEU A 97 -0.16 -6.28 -18.87
CA LEU A 97 0.91 -7.13 -19.37
C LEU A 97 0.51 -8.61 -19.45
N THR A 98 -0.77 -8.97 -19.36
CA THR A 98 -1.22 -10.38 -19.46
C THR A 98 -0.75 -11.07 -20.74
N GLY A 99 -0.87 -10.39 -21.89
CA GLY A 99 -0.48 -10.93 -23.20
C GLY A 99 0.95 -10.60 -23.63
N ALA A 100 1.71 -9.88 -22.80
CA ALA A 100 3.00 -9.31 -23.20
C ALA A 100 4.10 -10.37 -23.33
N GLY A 101 4.93 -10.25 -24.37
CA GLY A 101 6.17 -11.00 -24.49
C GLY A 101 7.28 -10.46 -23.60
N LYS A 102 8.44 -11.15 -23.56
CA LYS A 102 9.61 -10.75 -22.74
C LYS A 102 10.05 -9.30 -23.01
N GLU A 103 10.15 -8.91 -24.27
CA GLU A 103 10.61 -7.57 -24.66
C GLU A 103 9.63 -6.46 -24.24
N GLU A 104 8.32 -6.74 -24.36
CA GLU A 104 7.26 -5.82 -23.94
C GLU A 104 7.25 -5.64 -22.42
N LEU A 105 7.39 -6.72 -21.65
CA LEU A 105 7.54 -6.67 -20.19
C LEU A 105 8.71 -5.77 -19.79
N LEU A 106 9.88 -5.99 -20.40
CA LEU A 106 11.11 -5.25 -20.08
C LEU A 106 11.04 -3.78 -20.53
N SER A 107 10.23 -3.46 -21.53
CA SER A 107 10.06 -2.09 -22.04
C SER A 107 8.91 -1.30 -21.40
N TYR A 108 8.02 -1.95 -20.64
CA TYR A 108 6.92 -1.33 -19.89
C TYR A 108 7.35 -0.05 -19.15
N LYS A 109 6.55 1.02 -19.18
CA LYS A 109 6.90 2.28 -18.53
C LYS A 109 6.04 2.48 -17.29
N PHE A 110 6.68 2.43 -16.12
CA PHE A 110 6.04 2.79 -14.85
C PHE A 110 5.65 4.28 -14.85
N PRO A 111 4.57 4.67 -14.13
CA PRO A 111 4.01 6.02 -14.16
C PRO A 111 4.83 7.03 -13.34
N ASN A 112 6.11 7.17 -13.64
CA ASN A 112 7.01 8.12 -12.96
C ASN A 112 6.54 9.57 -13.08
N ASN A 113 5.83 9.91 -14.16
CA ASN A 113 5.21 11.22 -14.36
C ASN A 113 3.99 11.50 -13.47
N LYS A 114 3.55 10.52 -12.67
CA LYS A 114 2.42 10.65 -11.73
C LYS A 114 2.85 10.67 -10.26
N ILE A 115 4.15 10.64 -9.99
CA ILE A 115 4.70 10.66 -8.62
C ILE A 115 4.20 11.87 -7.82
N ASP A 116 4.17 13.07 -8.41
CA ASP A 116 3.73 14.26 -7.67
C ASP A 116 2.24 14.19 -7.30
N PHE A 117 1.41 13.66 -8.19
CA PHE A 117 -0.01 13.38 -7.87
C PHE A 117 -0.12 12.42 -6.69
N LEU A 118 0.65 11.33 -6.71
CA LEU A 118 0.63 10.31 -5.66
C LEU A 118 1.08 10.86 -4.31
N LEU A 119 2.13 11.70 -4.30
CA LEU A 119 2.59 12.37 -3.07
C LEU A 119 1.55 13.34 -2.51
N ASN A 120 0.82 14.04 -3.38
CA ASN A 120 -0.23 14.98 -2.95
C ASN A 120 -1.40 14.31 -2.22
N LEU A 121 -1.57 12.99 -2.34
CA LEU A 121 -2.56 12.23 -1.56
C LEU A 121 -2.30 12.33 -0.04
N MET A 122 -1.09 12.66 0.39
CA MET A 122 -0.76 12.89 1.81
C MET A 122 -1.42 14.14 2.40
N GLY A 123 -1.87 15.10 1.59
CA GLY A 123 -2.36 16.40 2.05
C GLY A 123 -3.35 16.33 3.22
N PRO A 124 -4.49 15.62 3.08
CA PRO A 124 -5.49 15.52 4.15
C PRO A 124 -4.99 14.87 5.45
N VAL A 125 -4.01 13.97 5.35
CA VAL A 125 -3.41 13.30 6.52
C VAL A 125 -2.49 14.25 7.27
N LEU A 126 -1.73 15.08 6.55
CA LEU A 126 -0.75 16.00 7.11
C LEU A 126 -1.39 17.14 7.91
N GLU A 127 -2.65 17.49 7.64
CA GLU A 127 -3.41 18.47 8.44
C GLU A 127 -3.52 18.07 9.92
N GLN A 128 -3.39 16.78 10.23
CA GLN A 128 -3.56 16.23 11.58
C GLN A 128 -2.22 15.92 12.30
N GLN A 129 -1.09 16.31 11.71
CA GLN A 129 0.26 15.92 12.13
C GLN A 129 0.69 16.32 13.55
N GLU A 130 0.05 17.34 14.13
CA GLU A 130 0.33 17.80 15.50
C GLU A 130 -0.29 16.87 16.56
N SER A 131 -1.42 16.25 16.23
CA SER A 131 -2.24 15.48 17.17
C SER A 131 -2.11 13.97 16.98
N TYR A 132 -1.92 13.52 15.74
CA TYR A 132 -1.93 12.11 15.37
C TYR A 132 -0.56 11.64 14.88
N PHE A 133 -0.34 10.33 15.00
CA PHE A 133 0.82 9.68 14.44
C PHE A 133 0.61 9.49 12.93
N ILE A 134 1.52 10.01 12.12
CA ILE A 134 1.35 10.13 10.67
C ILE A 134 2.06 9.01 9.93
N GLY A 135 1.29 8.30 9.12
CA GLY A 135 1.77 7.21 8.29
C GLY A 135 1.68 7.47 6.80
N CYS A 136 2.67 6.98 6.07
CA CYS A 136 2.65 6.93 4.61
C CYS A 136 2.74 5.47 4.16
N ASP A 137 1.74 5.01 3.40
CA ASP A 137 1.72 3.67 2.85
C ASP A 137 2.22 3.66 1.41
N VAL A 138 3.33 2.95 1.20
CA VAL A 138 3.91 2.67 -0.10
C VAL A 138 3.75 1.19 -0.40
N SER A 139 2.52 0.77 -0.70
CA SER A 139 2.18 -0.60 -1.08
C SER A 139 1.24 -0.62 -2.31
N PRO A 140 1.31 -1.65 -3.15
CA PRO A 140 2.25 -2.77 -3.11
C PRO A 140 3.61 -2.45 -3.74
N CYS A 141 4.62 -3.24 -3.42
CA CYS A 141 6.01 -2.95 -3.74
C CYS A 141 6.60 -3.82 -4.85
N VAL A 142 6.49 -5.15 -4.73
CA VAL A 142 7.34 -6.07 -5.50
C VAL A 142 6.50 -7.08 -6.27
N PHE A 143 6.17 -8.20 -5.63
CA PHE A 143 5.37 -9.27 -6.20
C PHE A 143 3.94 -8.81 -6.43
N GLU A 144 3.35 -8.13 -5.46
CA GLU A 144 1.96 -7.71 -5.58
C GLU A 144 1.76 -6.71 -6.71
N MET A 145 2.68 -5.76 -6.82
CA MET A 145 2.72 -4.87 -7.98
C MET A 145 2.92 -5.64 -9.29
N TYR A 146 3.85 -6.61 -9.33
CA TYR A 146 4.11 -7.37 -10.56
C TYR A 146 2.90 -8.19 -10.99
N TRP A 147 2.22 -8.90 -10.08
CA TRP A 147 1.06 -9.69 -10.47
C TRP A 147 -0.11 -8.80 -10.89
N ARG A 148 -0.28 -7.61 -10.30
CA ARG A 148 -1.28 -6.64 -10.77
C ARG A 148 -0.97 -6.12 -12.18
N LEU A 149 0.28 -6.16 -12.63
CA LEU A 149 0.63 -5.84 -14.01
C LEU A 149 0.46 -7.03 -14.96
N ARG A 150 0.87 -8.23 -14.51
CA ARG A 150 1.07 -9.42 -15.34
C ARG A 150 -0.11 -10.40 -15.33
N GLY A 151 -0.97 -10.31 -14.33
CA GLY A 151 -1.91 -11.35 -13.92
C GLY A 151 -1.22 -12.38 -13.01
N LEU A 152 -1.95 -12.87 -11.99
CA LEU A 152 -1.40 -13.74 -10.95
C LEU A 152 -0.84 -15.06 -11.50
N GLU A 153 -1.60 -15.77 -12.34
CA GLU A 153 -1.17 -17.05 -12.91
C GLU A 153 0.12 -16.91 -13.73
N ASN A 154 0.19 -15.89 -14.57
CA ASN A 154 1.38 -15.59 -15.37
C ASN A 154 2.56 -15.16 -14.50
N ALA A 155 2.33 -14.34 -13.46
CA ALA A 155 3.39 -13.93 -12.54
C ALA A 155 4.00 -15.12 -11.80
N LEU A 156 3.16 -16.05 -11.31
CA LEU A 156 3.61 -17.28 -10.67
C LEU A 156 4.33 -18.20 -11.65
N THR A 157 3.84 -18.30 -12.89
CA THR A 157 4.49 -19.06 -13.96
C THR A 157 5.86 -18.48 -14.30
N ASP A 158 5.96 -17.15 -14.42
CA ASP A 158 7.22 -16.45 -14.70
C ASP A 158 8.25 -16.72 -13.59
N MET A 159 7.84 -16.72 -12.32
CA MET A 159 8.73 -17.00 -11.18
C MET A 159 9.45 -18.35 -11.29
N VAL A 160 8.78 -19.36 -11.84
CA VAL A 160 9.32 -20.72 -11.99
C VAL A 160 10.02 -20.90 -13.34
N ALA A 161 9.40 -20.42 -14.42
CA ALA A 161 9.87 -20.68 -15.79
C ALA A 161 10.93 -19.68 -16.28
N ASN A 162 10.96 -18.47 -15.74
CA ASN A 162 11.75 -17.34 -16.24
C ASN A 162 12.38 -16.51 -15.12
N THR A 163 13.15 -17.13 -14.22
CA THR A 163 13.67 -16.49 -12.99
C THR A 163 14.43 -15.18 -13.25
N GLU A 164 15.19 -15.06 -14.34
CA GLU A 164 15.92 -13.81 -14.67
C GLU A 164 14.95 -12.66 -15.01
N LEU A 165 13.90 -12.95 -15.78
CA LEU A 165 12.85 -11.99 -16.11
C LEU A 165 12.13 -11.54 -14.85
N THR A 166 11.73 -12.49 -14.01
CA THR A 166 11.10 -12.22 -12.71
C THR A 166 11.97 -11.33 -11.84
N ARG A 167 13.26 -11.66 -11.66
CA ARG A 167 14.20 -10.83 -10.90
C ARG A 167 14.28 -9.41 -11.43
N THR A 168 14.28 -9.27 -12.76
CA THR A 168 14.33 -7.95 -13.41
C THR A 168 13.04 -7.17 -13.18
N MET A 169 11.88 -7.79 -13.37
CA MET A 169 10.59 -7.12 -13.18
C MET A 169 10.31 -6.77 -11.72
N PHE A 170 10.66 -7.65 -10.78
CA PHE A 170 10.57 -7.38 -9.34
C PHE A 170 11.44 -6.20 -8.94
N LYS A 171 12.69 -6.14 -9.42
CA LYS A 171 13.57 -4.97 -9.20
C LYS A 171 12.96 -3.68 -9.72
N ARG A 172 12.29 -3.71 -10.88
CA ARG A 172 11.66 -2.52 -11.46
C ARG A 172 10.44 -2.07 -10.66
N CYS A 173 9.61 -3.00 -10.19
CA CYS A 173 8.50 -2.69 -9.27
C CYS A 173 9.03 -2.07 -7.96
N ALA A 174 10.01 -2.73 -7.34
CA ALA A 174 10.65 -2.26 -6.12
C ALA A 174 11.29 -0.88 -6.29
N HIS A 175 11.92 -0.62 -7.44
CA HIS A 175 12.53 0.68 -7.73
C HIS A 175 11.52 1.82 -7.80
N PHE A 176 10.32 1.57 -8.33
CA PHE A 176 9.25 2.56 -8.31
C PHE A 176 8.79 2.85 -6.87
N ALA A 177 8.53 1.81 -6.08
CA ALA A 177 8.17 1.94 -4.66
C ALA A 177 9.28 2.66 -3.85
N LEU A 178 10.54 2.32 -4.09
CA LEU A 178 11.70 2.97 -3.48
C LEU A 178 11.76 4.47 -3.80
N THR A 179 11.43 4.83 -5.05
CA THR A 179 11.40 6.23 -5.49
C THR A 179 10.31 7.01 -4.75
N LEU A 180 9.11 6.45 -4.62
CA LEU A 180 8.02 7.04 -3.83
C LEU A 180 8.40 7.18 -2.36
N ALA A 181 8.89 6.10 -1.74
CA ALA A 181 9.30 6.08 -0.34
C ALA A 181 10.35 7.17 -0.04
N ARG A 182 11.39 7.29 -0.87
CA ARG A 182 12.43 8.33 -0.71
C ARG A 182 11.86 9.73 -0.78
N LYS A 183 11.00 9.99 -1.78
CA LYS A 183 10.38 11.30 -1.96
C LYS A 183 9.43 11.64 -0.81
N ALA A 184 8.58 10.70 -0.39
CA ALA A 184 7.67 10.90 0.72
C ALA A 184 8.41 11.17 2.04
N CYS A 185 9.41 10.35 2.39
CA CYS A 185 10.19 10.52 3.63
C CYS A 185 11.01 11.82 3.63
N SER A 186 11.38 12.33 2.46
CA SER A 186 12.10 13.62 2.35
C SER A 186 11.16 14.83 2.38
N ALA A 187 9.94 14.69 1.86
CA ALA A 187 9.00 15.80 1.68
C ALA A 187 8.13 16.05 2.92
N PHE A 188 7.87 15.02 3.72
CA PHE A 188 6.85 15.06 4.76
C PHE A 188 7.39 14.64 6.14
N PRO A 189 6.89 15.24 7.23
CA PRO A 189 7.24 14.86 8.60
C PRO A 189 6.45 13.61 9.04
N LEU A 190 6.75 12.48 8.40
CA LEU A 190 6.14 11.19 8.70
C LEU A 190 6.61 10.68 10.07
N ASP A 191 5.81 9.85 10.72
CA ASP A 191 6.19 9.11 11.93
C ASP A 191 6.52 7.64 11.61
N TRP A 192 5.86 7.05 10.60
CA TRP A 192 6.26 5.77 10.03
C TRP A 192 6.23 5.73 8.50
N LEU A 193 6.90 4.72 7.95
CA LEU A 193 6.73 4.24 6.58
C LEU A 193 6.12 2.84 6.63
N TRP A 194 4.93 2.68 6.06
CA TRP A 194 4.27 1.40 5.88
C TRP A 194 4.55 0.87 4.47
N THR A 195 5.02 -0.37 4.35
CA THR A 195 5.39 -0.95 3.05
C THR A 195 5.33 -2.46 3.07
N GLY A 196 4.83 -3.05 2.00
CA GLY A 196 4.79 -4.50 1.87
C GLY A 196 4.10 -4.98 0.61
N ASP A 197 3.90 -6.29 0.58
CA ASP A 197 3.13 -7.01 -0.42
C ASP A 197 2.23 -8.03 0.29
N ASP A 198 1.03 -8.25 -0.24
CA ASP A 198 0.25 -9.43 0.08
C ASP A 198 0.81 -10.66 -0.66
N ILE A 199 1.36 -11.60 0.12
CA ILE A 199 2.02 -12.83 -0.35
C ILE A 199 1.33 -14.09 0.20
N ALA A 200 0.23 -13.92 0.93
CA ALA A 200 -0.48 -15.01 1.58
C ALA A 200 -1.87 -15.21 0.96
N GLY A 201 -2.27 -16.45 0.82
CA GLY A 201 -3.65 -16.81 0.55
C GLY A 201 -4.41 -16.98 1.87
N GLN A 202 -5.68 -17.35 1.75
CA GLN A 202 -6.57 -17.53 2.91
C GLN A 202 -6.10 -18.64 3.87
N THR A 203 -5.39 -19.66 3.37
CA THR A 203 -5.00 -20.85 4.15
C THR A 203 -3.50 -21.10 4.22
N SER A 204 -2.71 -20.52 3.32
CA SER A 204 -1.26 -20.75 3.22
C SER A 204 -0.59 -19.65 2.39
N LEU A 205 0.74 -19.60 2.41
CA LEU A 205 1.49 -18.67 1.56
C LEU A 205 1.32 -19.02 0.08
N ILE A 206 1.14 -18.00 -0.77
CA ILE A 206 1.13 -18.15 -2.23
C ILE A 206 2.54 -18.46 -2.73
N ILE A 207 3.56 -17.94 -2.03
CA ILE A 207 4.96 -18.05 -2.37
C ILE A 207 5.68 -18.85 -1.29
N SER A 208 6.54 -19.79 -1.69
CA SER A 208 7.35 -20.54 -0.72
C SER A 208 8.24 -19.59 0.10
N PRO A 209 8.49 -19.88 1.39
CA PRO A 209 9.38 -19.05 2.21
C PRO A 209 10.79 -18.89 1.63
N GLU A 210 11.29 -19.90 0.90
CA GLU A 210 12.58 -19.87 0.21
C GLU A 210 12.56 -18.86 -0.95
N SER A 211 11.61 -18.98 -1.87
CA SER A 211 11.49 -18.06 -3.01
C SER A 211 11.22 -16.63 -2.55
N TRP A 212 10.45 -16.43 -1.47
CA TRP A 212 10.26 -15.10 -0.90
C TRP A 212 11.56 -14.51 -0.36
N ARG A 213 12.37 -15.29 0.38
CA ARG A 213 13.67 -14.85 0.92
C ARG A 213 14.67 -14.51 -0.18
N GLU A 214 14.61 -15.22 -1.31
CA GLU A 214 15.51 -15.04 -2.44
C GLU A 214 15.11 -13.86 -3.34
N LEU A 215 13.82 -13.73 -3.66
CA LEU A 215 13.33 -12.85 -4.72
C LEU A 215 12.71 -11.54 -4.21
N ILE A 216 12.07 -11.55 -3.05
CA ILE A 216 11.21 -10.43 -2.60
C ILE A 216 11.81 -9.74 -1.38
N LYS A 217 12.19 -10.51 -0.35
CA LYS A 217 12.71 -9.98 0.91
C LYS A 217 13.85 -8.97 0.75
N PRO A 218 14.88 -9.20 -0.11
CA PRO A 218 15.98 -8.23 -0.25
C PRO A 218 15.49 -6.88 -0.79
N LEU A 219 14.53 -6.90 -1.73
CA LEU A 219 13.97 -5.71 -2.34
C LEU A 219 13.09 -4.93 -1.37
N LEU A 220 12.24 -5.62 -0.59
CA LEU A 220 11.49 -4.97 0.50
C LEU A 220 12.44 -4.37 1.55
N ALA A 221 13.52 -5.07 1.89
CA ALA A 221 14.51 -4.58 2.85
C ALA A 221 15.16 -3.26 2.42
N GLU A 222 15.39 -3.07 1.11
CA GLU A 222 15.87 -1.79 0.56
C GLU A 222 14.86 -0.65 0.77
N ILE A 223 13.56 -0.93 0.62
CA ILE A 223 12.49 0.07 0.83
C ILE A 223 12.37 0.38 2.32
N PHE A 224 12.36 -0.64 3.18
CA PHE A 224 12.38 -0.48 4.65
C PHE A 224 13.59 0.32 5.14
N ALA A 225 14.75 0.19 4.48
CA ALA A 225 15.95 0.94 4.83
C ALA A 225 15.77 2.45 4.65
N VAL A 226 14.90 2.90 3.72
CA VAL A 226 14.60 4.33 3.53
C VAL A 226 13.93 4.93 4.76
N GLY A 227 12.89 4.28 5.29
CA GLY A 227 12.21 4.75 6.50
C GLY A 227 13.19 4.81 7.67
N LYS A 228 13.97 3.73 7.87
CA LYS A 228 14.99 3.66 8.92
C LYS A 228 16.05 4.74 8.80
N SER A 229 16.51 5.08 7.59
CA SER A 229 17.53 6.12 7.41
C SER A 229 17.02 7.53 7.72
N HIS A 230 15.69 7.73 7.76
CA HIS A 230 15.05 8.97 8.18
C HIS A 230 14.64 8.94 9.66
N GLY A 231 15.01 7.89 10.41
CA GLY A 231 14.62 7.74 11.82
C GLY A 231 13.15 7.39 12.02
N LEU A 232 12.46 6.93 10.98
CA LEU A 232 11.06 6.54 11.05
C LEU A 232 10.90 5.13 11.60
N TRP A 233 9.76 4.89 12.22
CA TRP A 233 9.27 3.53 12.41
C TRP A 233 8.93 2.91 11.05
N VAL A 234 9.03 1.59 10.95
CA VAL A 234 8.65 0.88 9.73
C VAL A 234 7.67 -0.24 10.04
N ALA A 235 6.65 -0.36 9.19
CA ALA A 235 5.58 -1.36 9.29
C ALA A 235 5.49 -2.15 7.98
#